data_AF-A0A7W1LUM8-F1
#
_entry.id   AF-A0A7W1LUM8-F1
#
_cell.length_a   1.000
_cell.length_b   1.000
_cell.length_c   1.000
_cell.angle_alpha   90.00
_cell.angle_beta   90.00
_cell.angle_gamma   90.00
#
_symmetry.space_group_name_H-M   'P 1'
#
loop_
_entity.id
_entity.type
_entity.pdbx_description
1 polymer ?
#
loop_
_entity_poly.entity_id
_entity_poly.type
_entity_poly.pdbx_seq_one_letter_code
_entity_poly.pdbx_strand_id
1 'polypeptide(L)'
;METTITEIGDRVFRLSTYLPEVAPPAGFTMNQFLVDADEPLLFHCGPRAMFPLVAEALANIRPVESLRWISFGHIESDECGAMNQWLAAAPDAEVAFNPLGCDVSVNDLADRPPRIVAPDEVLDLGDRRVRMLPT
;
A
#
# COMPACT_ATOMS: atom_id res chain seq x y z
N MET A 1 5.52 -3.78 -19.48
CA MET A 1 5.86 -3.82 -18.04
C MET A 1 4.68 -4.47 -17.36
N GLU A 2 4.90 -5.51 -16.57
CA GLU A 2 3.84 -6.32 -15.95
C GLU A 2 4.10 -6.38 -14.43
N THR A 3 3.02 -6.33 -13.64
CA THR A 3 3.10 -6.58 -12.20
C THR A 3 2.77 -8.05 -11.92
N THR A 4 3.78 -8.78 -11.44
CA THR A 4 3.66 -10.20 -11.11
C THR A 4 3.17 -10.39 -9.68
N ILE A 5 2.38 -11.44 -9.45
CA ILE A 5 1.82 -11.79 -8.14
C ILE A 5 2.59 -13.00 -7.58
N THR A 6 2.99 -12.93 -6.32
CA THR A 6 3.57 -14.07 -5.59
C THR A 6 2.97 -14.14 -4.20
N GLU A 7 2.34 -15.26 -3.83
CA GLU A 7 1.99 -15.51 -2.43
C GLU A 7 3.26 -15.86 -1.65
N ILE A 8 3.60 -15.04 -0.65
CA ILE A 8 4.86 -15.13 0.12
C ILE A 8 4.63 -15.59 1.57
N GLY A 9 3.38 -15.83 1.92
CA GLY A 9 2.89 -16.37 3.19
C GLY A 9 1.39 -16.57 3.05
N ASP A 10 0.78 -17.33 3.96
CA ASP A 10 -0.67 -17.59 3.93
C ASP A 10 -1.44 -16.28 3.74
N ARG A 11 -2.10 -16.11 2.59
CA ARG A 11 -2.89 -14.91 2.23
C ARG A 11 -2.12 -13.58 2.35
N VAL A 12 -0.81 -13.63 2.12
CA VAL A 12 0.06 -12.45 1.98
C VAL A 12 0.70 -12.49 0.61
N PHE A 13 0.40 -11.49 -0.20
CA PHE A 13 0.81 -11.44 -1.60
C PHE A 13 1.78 -10.29 -1.83
N ARG A 14 2.85 -10.57 -2.56
CA ARG A 14 3.74 -9.56 -3.13
C ARG A 14 3.33 -9.28 -4.58
N LEU A 15 3.06 -8.03 -4.87
CA LEU A 15 2.82 -7.48 -6.20
C LEU A 15 4.14 -6.83 -6.64
N SER A 16 4.83 -7.39 -7.62
CA SER A 16 6.19 -7.00 -8.00
C SER A 16 6.28 -6.59 -9.45
N THR A 17 6.75 -5.37 -9.69
CA THR A 17 7.04 -4.86 -11.04
C THR A 17 8.54 -4.68 -11.21
N TYR A 18 9.13 -5.29 -12.24
CA TYR A 18 10.54 -5.15 -12.56
C TYR A 18 10.79 -3.95 -13.50
N LEU A 19 11.71 -3.08 -13.10
CA LEU A 19 12.11 -1.84 -13.77
C LEU A 19 13.58 -1.96 -14.22
N PRO A 20 13.87 -2.53 -15.41
CA PRO A 20 15.24 -2.73 -15.89
C PRO A 20 16.00 -1.41 -16.14
N GLU A 21 15.28 -0.31 -16.36
CA GLU A 21 15.84 1.01 -16.61
C GLU A 21 16.35 1.72 -15.35
N VAL A 22 15.91 1.27 -14.16
CA VAL A 22 16.36 1.81 -12.88
C VAL A 22 17.59 1.05 -12.41
N ALA A 23 18.68 1.75 -12.08
CA ALA A 23 19.96 1.16 -11.67
C ALA A 23 20.52 0.08 -12.64
N PRO A 24 20.69 0.38 -13.94
CA PRO A 24 21.22 -0.57 -14.90
C PRO A 24 22.69 -0.94 -14.59
N PRO A 25 23.12 -2.20 -14.83
CA PRO A 25 22.37 -3.28 -15.49
C PRO A 25 21.53 -4.15 -14.53
N ALA A 26 21.56 -3.88 -13.22
CA ALA A 26 20.92 -4.72 -12.21
C ALA A 26 19.38 -4.64 -12.25
N GLY A 27 18.84 -3.49 -12.64
CA GLY A 27 17.41 -3.23 -12.57
C GLY A 27 16.94 -2.98 -11.12
N PHE A 28 15.66 -2.69 -10.97
CA PHE A 28 15.02 -2.49 -9.67
C PHE A 28 13.66 -3.18 -9.62
N THR A 29 13.22 -3.63 -8.45
CA THR A 29 11.87 -4.15 -8.27
C THR A 29 11.08 -3.24 -7.35
N MET A 30 9.92 -2.81 -7.81
CA MET A 30 8.97 -2.05 -7.03
C MET A 30 7.90 -3.01 -6.50
N ASN A 31 7.81 -3.15 -5.17
CA ASN A 31 7.03 -4.20 -4.51
C ASN A 31 5.93 -3.59 -3.64
N GLN A 32 4.70 -4.03 -3.83
CA GLN A 32 3.59 -3.77 -2.93
C GLN A 32 3.18 -5.07 -2.24
N PHE A 33 2.60 -4.96 -1.06
CA PHE A 33 2.19 -6.12 -0.28
C PHE A 33 0.71 -6.02 0.06
N LEU A 34 -0.05 -7.04 -0.34
CA LEU A 34 -1.44 -7.20 0.07
C LEU A 34 -1.49 -8.20 1.21
N VAL A 35 -2.03 -7.78 2.36
CA VAL A 35 -2.50 -8.68 3.41
C VAL A 35 -3.99 -8.91 3.17
N ASP A 36 -4.30 -10.09 2.63
CA ASP A 36 -5.67 -10.51 2.34
C ASP A 36 -6.33 -11.00 3.64
N ALA A 37 -6.89 -10.06 4.39
CA ALA A 37 -7.59 -10.25 5.65
C ALA A 37 -9.10 -9.99 5.48
N ASP A 38 -9.87 -10.07 6.56
CA ASP A 38 -11.26 -9.60 6.58
C ASP A 38 -11.34 -8.09 6.25
N GLU A 39 -10.45 -7.29 6.84
CA GLU A 39 -10.20 -5.88 6.48
C GLU A 39 -8.87 -5.77 5.72
N PRO A 40 -8.89 -5.69 4.39
CA PRO A 40 -7.68 -5.91 3.59
C PRO A 40 -6.77 -4.70 3.62
N LEU A 41 -5.47 -4.95 3.75
CA LEU A 41 -4.43 -3.93 3.82
C LEU A 41 -3.52 -4.01 2.60
N LEU A 42 -3.41 -2.89 1.88
CA LEU A 42 -2.32 -2.66 0.92
C LEU A 42 -1.19 -1.88 1.62
N PHE A 43 0.01 -2.44 1.64
CA PHE A 43 1.22 -1.78 2.11
C PHE A 43 2.12 -1.43 0.92
N HIS A 44 2.56 -0.17 0.86
CA HIS A 44 3.21 0.50 -0.27
C HIS A 44 2.22 0.73 -1.43
N CYS A 45 2.00 1.99 -1.81
CA CYS A 45 1.05 2.36 -2.87
C CYS A 45 1.68 2.29 -4.27
N GLY A 46 2.99 2.51 -4.36
CA GLY A 46 3.70 2.64 -5.63
C GLY A 46 3.68 4.07 -6.18
N PRO A 47 4.55 4.37 -7.16
CA PRO A 47 4.50 5.65 -7.86
C PRO A 47 3.21 5.78 -8.68
N ARG A 48 2.72 7.01 -8.82
CA ARG A 48 1.43 7.33 -9.47
C ARG A 48 1.24 6.67 -10.84
N ALA A 49 2.29 6.62 -11.64
CA ALA A 49 2.23 6.07 -13.00
C ALA A 49 2.05 4.55 -13.03
N MET A 50 2.39 3.85 -11.94
CA MET A 50 2.28 2.39 -11.85
C MET A 50 0.92 1.91 -11.35
N PHE A 51 0.06 2.81 -10.85
CA PHE A 51 -1.26 2.44 -10.32
C PHE A 51 -2.04 1.48 -11.22
N PRO A 52 -2.18 1.68 -12.55
CA PRO A 52 -2.96 0.77 -13.38
C PRO A 52 -2.44 -0.68 -13.36
N LEU A 53 -1.12 -0.86 -13.36
CA LEU A 53 -0.49 -2.19 -13.36
C LEU A 53 -0.68 -2.90 -12.02
N VAL A 54 -0.49 -2.17 -10.92
CA VAL A 54 -0.61 -2.73 -9.57
C VAL A 54 -2.08 -3.00 -9.22
N ALA A 55 -2.99 -2.11 -9.62
CA ALA A 55 -4.43 -2.31 -9.46
C ALA A 55 -4.97 -3.49 -10.26
N GLU A 56 -4.51 -3.68 -11.50
CA GLU A 56 -4.83 -4.86 -12.30
C GLU A 56 -4.34 -6.15 -11.63
N ALA A 57 -3.11 -6.18 -11.13
CA ALA A 57 -2.59 -7.33 -10.40
C ALA A 57 -3.37 -7.60 -9.10
N LEU A 58 -3.71 -6.56 -8.33
CA LEU A 58 -4.52 -6.71 -7.12
C LEU A 58 -5.91 -7.27 -7.43
N ALA A 59 -6.54 -6.79 -8.52
CA ALA A 59 -7.86 -7.24 -8.98
C ALA A 59 -7.93 -8.74 -9.30
N ASN A 60 -6.80 -9.38 -9.62
CA ASN A 60 -6.72 -10.83 -9.82
C ASN A 60 -6.74 -11.63 -8.50
N ILE A 61 -6.54 -10.97 -7.35
CA ILE A 61 -6.63 -11.57 -6.02
C ILE A 61 -8.01 -11.26 -5.41
N ARG A 62 -8.43 -9.99 -5.45
CA ARG A 62 -9.71 -9.52 -4.90
C ARG A 62 -10.16 -8.19 -5.50
N PRO A 63 -11.45 -7.80 -5.41
CA PRO A 63 -11.90 -6.50 -5.90
C PRO A 63 -11.14 -5.33 -5.26
N VAL A 64 -10.66 -4.37 -6.06
CA VAL A 64 -9.87 -3.23 -5.58
C VAL A 64 -10.67 -2.39 -4.59
N GLU A 65 -11.96 -2.21 -4.87
CA GLU A 65 -12.88 -1.45 -4.04
C GLU A 65 -13.07 -2.03 -2.63
N SER A 66 -12.70 -3.29 -2.43
CA SER A 66 -12.79 -3.97 -1.13
C SER A 66 -11.63 -3.68 -0.18
N LEU A 67 -10.61 -2.93 -0.63
CA LEU A 67 -9.53 -2.48 0.26
C LEU A 67 -10.10 -1.64 1.40
N ARG A 68 -9.66 -1.94 2.63
CA ARG A 68 -10.06 -1.21 3.84
C ARG A 68 -8.93 -0.33 4.36
N TRP A 69 -7.69 -0.79 4.23
CA TRP A 69 -6.52 -0.09 4.73
C TRP A 69 -5.48 0.12 3.65
N ILE A 70 -4.89 1.30 3.65
CA ILE A 70 -3.72 1.66 2.84
C ILE A 70 -2.64 2.15 3.79
N SER A 71 -1.42 1.66 3.65
CA SER A 71 -0.27 2.13 4.44
C SER A 71 1.01 2.05 3.61
N PHE A 72 2.11 2.60 4.10
CA PHE A 72 3.40 2.64 3.42
C PHE A 72 4.51 2.87 4.48
N GLY A 73 5.77 2.67 4.09
CA GLY A 73 6.90 2.79 5.04
C GLY A 73 7.22 4.23 5.40
N HIS A 74 7.23 5.11 4.40
CA HIS A 74 7.61 6.51 4.54
C HIS A 74 6.95 7.37 3.46
N ILE A 75 7.13 8.69 3.55
CA ILE A 75 6.63 9.63 2.54
C ILE A 75 7.69 9.79 1.46
N GLU A 76 7.45 9.18 0.31
CA GLU A 76 8.24 9.36 -0.91
C GLU A 76 7.36 9.05 -2.12
N SER A 77 7.70 9.60 -3.28
CA SER A 77 6.86 9.50 -4.46
C SER A 77 6.65 8.06 -4.95
N ASP A 78 7.59 7.17 -4.68
CA ASP A 78 7.51 5.75 -5.00
C ASP A 78 6.71 4.97 -3.97
N GLU A 79 6.80 5.30 -2.67
CA GLU A 79 6.01 4.67 -1.60
C GLU A 79 4.53 5.07 -1.67
N CYS A 80 4.22 6.37 -1.74
CA CYS A 80 2.86 6.89 -1.57
C CYS A 80 2.31 7.65 -2.79
N GLY A 81 3.01 7.69 -3.93
CA GLY A 81 2.62 8.50 -5.09
C GLY A 81 1.25 8.16 -5.70
N ALA A 82 0.83 6.90 -5.60
CA ALA A 82 -0.49 6.43 -6.03
C ALA A 82 -1.58 6.50 -4.95
N MET A 83 -1.29 7.02 -3.75
CA MET A 83 -2.21 7.04 -2.60
C MET A 83 -3.62 7.51 -2.96
N ASN A 84 -3.75 8.65 -3.64
CA ASN A 84 -5.08 9.20 -3.98
C ASN A 84 -5.78 8.42 -5.11
N GLN A 85 -5.05 7.70 -5.98
CA GLN A 85 -5.68 6.81 -6.96
C GLN A 85 -6.28 5.59 -6.26
N TRP A 86 -5.60 5.04 -5.26
CA TRP A 86 -6.14 3.97 -4.42
C TRP A 86 -7.34 4.45 -3.60
N LEU A 87 -7.27 5.65 -3.00
CA LEU A 87 -8.42 6.23 -2.30
C LEU A 87 -9.62 6.47 -3.25
N ALA A 88 -9.39 6.83 -4.51
CA ALA A 88 -10.47 6.97 -5.46
C ALA A 88 -11.08 5.61 -5.87
N ALA A 89 -10.25 4.58 -6.01
CA ALA A 89 -10.67 3.24 -6.43
C ALA A 89 -11.29 2.39 -5.31
N ALA A 90 -10.95 2.69 -4.04
CA ALA A 90 -11.48 2.03 -2.86
C ALA A 90 -12.19 3.03 -1.93
N PRO A 91 -13.49 3.29 -2.16
CA PRO A 91 -14.25 4.32 -1.43
C PRO A 91 -14.32 4.12 0.08
N ASP A 92 -14.12 2.90 0.58
CA ASP A 92 -14.15 2.59 2.01
C ASP A 92 -12.75 2.45 2.61
N ALA A 93 -11.68 2.65 1.82
CA ALA A 93 -10.31 2.58 2.30
C ALA A 93 -9.90 3.81 3.12
N GLU A 94 -9.14 3.60 4.18
CA GLU A 94 -8.50 4.65 4.97
C GLU A 94 -6.97 4.50 4.92
N VAL A 95 -6.25 5.64 4.85
CA VAL A 95 -4.79 5.63 5.01
C VAL A 95 -4.48 5.48 6.50
N ALA A 96 -3.80 4.42 6.89
CA ALA A 96 -3.31 4.19 8.25
C ALA A 96 -1.82 4.55 8.31
N PHE A 97 -1.44 5.57 9.09
CA PHE A 97 -0.07 6.05 9.13
C PHE A 97 0.34 6.62 10.51
N ASN A 98 1.64 6.81 10.72
CA ASN A 98 2.16 7.24 12.01
C ASN A 98 1.82 8.72 12.30
N PRO A 99 1.81 9.15 13.59
CA PRO A 99 1.36 10.49 13.95
C PRO A 99 2.19 11.59 13.31
N LEU A 100 3.53 11.45 13.32
CA LEU A 100 4.43 12.46 12.75
C LEU A 100 4.16 12.67 11.26
N GLY A 101 4.08 11.59 10.49
CA GLY A 101 3.82 11.62 9.06
C GLY A 101 2.45 12.20 8.71
N CYS A 102 1.43 11.89 9.53
CA CYS A 102 0.12 12.53 9.41
C CYS A 102 0.21 14.04 9.66
N ASP A 103 0.87 14.45 10.73
CA ASP A 103 0.98 15.86 11.14
C ASP A 103 1.76 16.71 10.12
N VAL A 104 2.80 16.15 9.50
CA VAL A 104 3.68 16.93 8.60
C VAL A 104 3.36 16.79 7.12
N SER A 105 2.55 15.80 6.71
CA SER A 105 2.34 15.55 5.27
C SER A 105 1.00 14.91 4.93
N VAL A 106 0.66 13.74 5.49
CA VAL A 106 -0.47 12.94 4.97
C VAL A 106 -1.81 13.67 5.10
N ASN A 107 -2.01 14.45 6.16
CA ASN A 107 -3.22 15.25 6.32
C ASN A 107 -3.44 16.27 5.19
N ASP A 108 -2.37 16.77 4.57
CA ASP A 108 -2.43 17.75 3.46
C ASP A 108 -2.47 17.07 2.09
N LEU A 109 -1.80 15.92 1.95
CA LEU A 109 -1.64 15.22 0.67
C LEU A 109 -2.79 14.25 0.34
N ALA A 110 -3.44 13.68 1.36
CA ALA A 110 -4.47 12.67 1.16
C ALA A 110 -5.83 13.31 0.87
N ASP A 111 -6.54 12.78 -0.14
CA ASP A 111 -7.88 13.26 -0.50
C ASP A 111 -8.92 13.00 0.61
N ARG A 112 -8.60 12.12 1.57
CA ARG A 112 -9.43 11.78 2.73
C ARG A 112 -8.57 11.71 4.00
N PRO A 113 -9.10 12.10 5.18
CA PRO A 113 -8.34 12.10 6.42
C PRO A 113 -7.73 10.72 6.73
N PRO A 114 -6.44 10.64 7.07
CA PRO A 114 -5.83 9.38 7.50
C PRO A 114 -6.30 8.98 8.91
N ARG A 115 -6.29 7.68 9.18
CA ARG A 115 -6.28 7.13 10.53
C ARG A 115 -4.87 7.23 11.10
N ILE A 116 -4.70 8.03 12.14
CA ILE A 116 -3.47 8.08 12.93
C ILE A 116 -3.34 6.77 13.73
N VAL A 117 -2.21 6.09 13.60
CA VAL A 117 -1.89 4.86 14.33
C VAL A 117 -0.67 5.11 15.20
N ALA A 118 -0.83 5.03 16.52
CA ALA A 118 0.23 5.34 17.47
C ALA A 118 1.37 4.29 17.44
N PRO A 119 2.58 4.63 17.92
CA PRO A 119 3.63 3.64 18.14
C PRO A 119 3.13 2.44 18.94
N ASP A 120 3.47 1.22 18.49
CA ASP A 120 3.02 -0.05 19.05
C ASP A 120 1.50 -0.31 19.01
N GLU A 121 0.69 0.61 18.48
CA GLU A 121 -0.73 0.35 18.26
C GLU A 121 -0.90 -0.78 17.26
N VAL A 122 -1.86 -1.64 17.56
CA VAL A 122 -2.24 -2.76 16.70
C VAL A 122 -3.48 -2.38 15.92
N LEU A 123 -3.34 -2.37 14.60
CA LEU A 123 -4.45 -2.32 13.68
C LEU A 123 -5.00 -3.74 13.52
N ASP A 124 -6.23 -3.94 13.98
CA ASP A 124 -6.98 -5.17 13.80
C ASP A 124 -7.52 -5.21 12.37
N LEU A 125 -7.22 -6.29 11.66
CA LEU A 125 -7.68 -6.55 10.29
C LEU A 125 -8.78 -7.63 10.27
N GLY A 126 -9.34 -7.97 11.44
CA GLY A 126 -10.31 -9.05 11.66
C GLY A 126 -9.61 -10.36 12.02
N ASP A 127 -9.25 -11.16 11.02
CA ASP A 127 -8.54 -12.43 11.21
C ASP A 127 -7.02 -12.26 11.38
N ARG A 128 -6.50 -11.04 11.20
CA ARG A 128 -5.08 -10.69 11.25
C ARG A 128 -4.86 -9.40 12.01
N ARG A 129 -3.61 -9.17 12.42
CA ARG A 129 -3.20 -7.96 13.15
C ARG A 129 -1.88 -7.44 12.62
N VAL A 130 -1.79 -6.14 12.41
CA VAL A 130 -0.53 -5.45 12.09
C VAL A 130 -0.21 -4.45 13.17
N ARG A 131 1.07 -4.33 13.55
CA ARG A 131 1.53 -3.41 14.60
C ARG A 131 2.35 -2.30 13.97
N MET A 132 2.05 -1.06 14.34
CA MET A 132 2.85 0.10 13.96
C MET A 132 4.18 0.09 14.70
N LEU A 133 5.27 0.11 13.95
CA LEU A 133 6.63 0.23 14.47
C LEU A 133 7.27 1.47 13.85
N PRO A 134 7.48 2.56 14.62
CA PRO A 134 8.24 3.69 14.12
C PRO A 134 9.72 3.29 14.02
N THR A 135 10.33 3.56 12.87
CA THR A 135 11.76 3.32 12.60
C THR A 135 12.46 4.60 12.17
#